data_AF-A0AAU2NDA3-F1
#
_entry.id   AF-A0AAU2NDA3-F1
#
_cell.length_a   1.000
_cell.length_b   1.000
_cell.length_c   1.000
_cell.angle_alpha   90.00
_cell.angle_beta   90.00
_cell.angle_gamma   90.00
#
_symmetry.space_group_name_H-M   'P 1'
#
loop_
_entity.id
_entity.type
_entity.pdbx_description
1 polymer ?
#
loop_
_entity_poly.entity_id
_entity_poly.type
_entity_poly.pdbx_seq_one_letter_code
_entity_poly.pdbx_strand_id
1 'polypeptide(L)'
;MARTAVGAFRLFDDPMEIVEIAGPLPGRDGVCRLEKRGRPIRGGAELRVRAVGARGERSQVTWAEEVVIAGLPTVLDPAVARVGRIVFGRVLDRLLR
;
A
#
# COMPACT_ATOMS: atom_id res chain seq x y z
N MET A 1 4.13 -14.34 -5.05
CA MET A 1 3.49 -13.30 -5.89
C MET A 1 2.01 -13.27 -5.60
N ALA A 2 1.47 -12.10 -5.23
CA ALA A 2 0.04 -11.89 -5.08
C ALA A 2 -0.47 -11.17 -6.33
N ARG A 3 -1.67 -11.49 -6.79
CA ARG A 3 -2.33 -10.80 -7.90
C ARG A 3 -3.54 -10.07 -7.37
N THR A 4 -3.70 -8.81 -7.75
CA THR A 4 -4.90 -8.05 -7.40
C THR A 4 -5.56 -7.57 -8.68
N ALA A 5 -6.79 -8.03 -8.90
CA ALA A 5 -7.68 -7.46 -9.91
C ALA A 5 -8.48 -6.35 -9.25
N VAL A 6 -8.25 -5.09 -9.65
CA VAL A 6 -9.02 -3.94 -9.16
C VAL A 6 -10.06 -3.54 -10.21
N GLY A 7 -11.32 -3.37 -9.80
CA GLY A 7 -12.41 -2.87 -10.67
C GLY A 7 -13.30 -3.93 -11.32
N ALA A 8 -14.50 -3.50 -11.76
CA ALA A 8 -15.56 -4.37 -12.30
C ALA A 8 -15.17 -5.12 -13.59
N PHE A 9 -14.07 -4.73 -14.24
CA PHE A 9 -13.67 -5.25 -15.55
C PHE A 9 -12.42 -6.16 -15.55
N ARG A 10 -11.83 -6.50 -14.38
CA ARG A 10 -10.55 -7.26 -14.29
C ARG A 10 -9.39 -6.67 -15.13
N LEU A 11 -9.46 -5.40 -15.52
CA LEU A 11 -8.52 -4.80 -16.48
C LEU A 11 -7.10 -4.60 -15.93
N PHE A 12 -6.91 -4.73 -14.62
CA PHE A 12 -5.63 -4.50 -13.97
C PHE A 12 -5.15 -5.80 -13.37
N ASP A 13 -4.38 -6.56 -14.14
CA ASP A 13 -3.55 -7.64 -13.60
C ASP A 13 -2.23 -7.04 -13.16
N ASP A 14 -2.17 -6.70 -11.86
CA ASP A 14 -0.99 -6.12 -11.24
C ASP A 14 -0.29 -7.20 -10.38
N PRO A 15 0.74 -7.88 -10.92
CA PRO A 15 1.58 -8.77 -10.14
C PRO A 15 2.35 -7.98 -9.09
N MET A 16 2.13 -8.32 -7.82
CA MET A 16 2.83 -7.73 -6.68
C MET A 16 3.79 -8.72 -6.04
N GLU A 17 4.97 -8.22 -5.69
CA GLU A 17 5.99 -8.95 -4.94
C GLU A 17 6.28 -8.26 -3.62
N ILE A 18 6.28 -9.03 -2.52
CA ILE A 18 6.76 -8.55 -1.22
C ILE A 18 8.28 -8.60 -1.28
N VAL A 19 8.91 -7.44 -1.25
CA VAL A 19 10.38 -7.30 -1.33
C VAL A 19 11.02 -7.17 0.05
N GLU A 20 10.24 -6.82 1.06
CA GLU A 20 10.70 -6.76 2.44
C GLU A 20 9.55 -7.07 3.37
N ILE A 21 9.80 -7.93 4.36
CA ILE A 21 8.87 -8.17 5.46
C ILE A 21 9.65 -8.39 6.74
N ALA A 22 9.37 -7.55 7.75
CA ALA A 22 9.93 -7.66 9.07
C ALA A 22 8.84 -7.29 10.09
N GLY A 23 8.61 -8.20 11.05
CA GLY A 23 7.70 -7.94 12.16
C GLY A 23 8.26 -6.86 13.11
N PRO A 24 7.40 -6.17 13.87
CA PRO A 24 7.85 -5.22 14.88
C PRO A 24 8.63 -5.93 16.00
N LEU A 25 9.66 -5.27 16.51
CA LEU A 25 10.49 -5.72 17.64
C LEU A 25 10.63 -4.58 18.67
N PRO A 26 11.06 -4.82 19.92
CA PRO A 26 11.32 -3.75 20.87
C PRO A 26 12.26 -2.68 20.27
N GLY A 27 11.76 -1.44 20.17
CA GLY A 27 12.50 -0.32 19.59
C GLY A 27 12.64 -0.33 18.06
N ARG A 28 11.98 -1.26 17.35
CA ARG A 28 12.00 -1.33 15.88
C ARG A 28 10.59 -1.48 15.31
N ASP A 29 10.30 -0.63 14.33
CA ASP A 29 9.04 -0.68 13.60
C ASP A 29 8.96 -1.97 12.77
N GLY A 30 7.74 -2.51 12.64
CA GLY A 30 7.44 -3.51 11.63
C GLY A 30 7.33 -2.85 10.28
N VAL A 31 7.85 -3.49 9.24
CA VAL A 31 7.79 -3.00 7.86
C VAL A 31 7.38 -4.12 6.91
N CYS A 32 6.54 -3.79 5.95
CA CYS A 32 6.24 -4.63 4.80
C CYS A 32 6.31 -3.75 3.55
N ARG A 33 7.21 -4.07 2.63
CA ARG A 33 7.38 -3.36 1.35
C ARG A 33 7.00 -4.28 0.20
N LEU A 34 6.24 -3.74 -0.72
CA LEU A 34 5.76 -4.44 -1.90
C LEU A 34 6.01 -3.63 -3.17
N GLU A 35 6.40 -4.32 -4.22
CA GLU A 35 6.61 -3.74 -5.55
C GLU A 35 5.54 -4.25 -6.51
N LYS A 36 4.99 -3.33 -7.30
CA LYS A 36 4.06 -3.58 -8.39
C LYS A 36 4.85 -3.79 -9.67
N ARG A 37 4.88 -5.02 -10.16
CA ARG A 37 5.60 -5.44 -11.37
C ARG A 37 4.72 -5.46 -12.61
N GLY A 38 3.50 -4.92 -12.52
CA GLY A 38 2.57 -4.86 -13.63
C GLY A 38 3.07 -4.03 -14.81
N ARG A 39 2.46 -4.27 -15.97
CA ARG A 39 2.64 -3.46 -17.18
C ARG A 39 1.89 -2.12 -17.10
N PRO A 40 0.58 -2.10 -16.82
CA PRO A 40 -0.16 -0.85 -16.75
C PRO A 40 0.05 -0.13 -15.41
N ILE A 41 0.42 -0.86 -14.35
CA ILE A 41 0.60 -0.33 -13.01
C ILE A 41 2.02 -0.67 -12.55
N ARG A 42 2.77 0.37 -12.18
CA ARG A 42 4.10 0.27 -11.58
C ARG A 42 4.15 1.07 -10.28
N GLY A 43 5.22 0.89 -9.54
CA GLY A 43 5.47 1.55 -8.26
C GLY A 43 5.50 0.54 -7.12
N GLY A 44 5.16 0.98 -5.92
CA GLY A 44 5.23 0.14 -4.74
C GLY A 44 4.43 0.69 -3.59
N ALA A 45 4.39 -0.07 -2.51
CA ALA A 45 3.81 0.39 -1.25
C ALA A 45 4.66 -0.05 -0.06
N GLU A 46 4.53 0.70 1.02
CA GLU A 46 5.17 0.41 2.28
C GLU A 46 4.15 0.56 3.40
N LEU A 47 3.98 -0.52 4.17
CA LEU A 47 3.25 -0.54 5.42
C LEU A 47 4.26 -0.49 6.55
N ARG A 48 4.15 0.51 7.43
CA ARG A 48 4.90 0.57 8.68
C ARG A 48 3.97 0.47 9.87
N VAL A 49 4.36 -0.33 10.85
CA VAL A 49 3.64 -0.48 12.12
C VAL A 49 4.61 -0.16 13.25
N ARG A 50 4.29 0.87 14.02
CA ARG A 50 5.10 1.29 15.17
C ARG A 50 4.30 1.25 16.45
N ALA A 51 4.94 0.84 17.53
CA ALA A 51 4.37 0.96 18.86
C ALA A 51 4.34 2.44 19.27
N VAL A 52 3.22 2.89 19.84
CA VAL A 52 3.00 4.24 20.37
C VAL A 52 2.34 4.16 21.74
N GLY A 53 2.52 5.21 22.55
CA GLY A 53 2.11 5.23 23.95
C GLY A 53 3.25 4.81 24.90
N ALA A 54 3.13 5.19 26.17
CA ALA A 54 4.22 5.08 27.15
C ALA A 54 4.66 3.63 27.41
N ARG A 55 3.78 2.65 27.16
CA ARG A 55 4.08 1.22 27.31
C ARG A 55 3.94 0.46 25.99
N GLY A 56 3.84 1.17 24.87
CA GLY A 56 3.57 0.55 23.56
C GLY A 56 2.19 -0.09 23.48
N GLU A 57 1.22 0.42 24.24
CA GLU A 57 -0.13 -0.15 24.32
C GLU A 57 -0.97 0.10 23.06
N ARG A 58 -0.50 0.97 22.17
CA ARG A 58 -1.15 1.31 20.89
C ARG A 58 -0.18 1.10 19.74
N SER A 59 -0.76 0.90 18.56
CA SER A 59 -0.01 0.83 17.30
C SER A 59 -0.40 1.98 16.39
N GLN A 60 0.59 2.64 15.80
CA GLN A 60 0.39 3.54 14.68
C GLN A 60 0.75 2.79 13.40
N VAL A 61 -0.19 2.76 12.47
CA VAL A 61 0.00 2.15 11.16
C VAL A 61 0.12 3.27 10.13
N THR A 62 1.19 3.27 9.35
CA THR A 62 1.43 4.19 8.25
C THR A 62 1.44 3.42 6.94
N TRP A 63 0.72 3.91 5.95
CA TRP A 63 0.70 3.37 4.60
C TRP A 63 1.19 4.45 3.63
N ALA A 64 2.25 4.15 2.90
CA ALA A 64 2.75 4.96 1.81
C ALA A 64 2.66 4.17 0.52
N GLU A 65 2.18 4.80 -0.56
CA GLU A 65 2.04 4.14 -1.84
C GLU A 65 2.45 5.08 -2.97
N GLU A 66 3.18 4.52 -3.92
CA GLU A 66 3.52 5.12 -5.19
C GLU A 66 2.88 4.29 -6.30
N VAL A 67 2.08 4.94 -7.15
CA VAL A 67 1.42 4.29 -8.28
C VAL A 67 1.64 5.11 -9.54
N VAL A 68 2.21 4.46 -10.54
CA VAL A 68 2.36 5.02 -11.89
C VAL A 68 1.51 4.19 -12.84
N ILE A 69 0.57 4.85 -13.51
CA ILE A 69 -0.31 4.21 -14.49
C ILE A 69 0.19 4.53 -15.90
N ALA A 70 0.68 3.51 -16.60
CA ALA A 70 1.17 3.68 -17.97
C ALA A 70 0.03 4.16 -18.89
N GLY A 71 0.29 5.23 -19.66
CA GLY A 71 -0.68 5.82 -20.58
C GLY A 71 -1.62 6.84 -19.93
N LEU A 72 -1.52 7.09 -18.63
CA LEU A 72 -2.26 8.15 -17.97
C LEU A 72 -1.44 9.46 -17.92
N PRO A 73 -1.98 10.60 -18.35
CA PRO A 73 -1.31 11.89 -18.23
C PRO A 73 -1.07 12.28 -16.76
N THR A 74 0.10 12.84 -16.46
CA THR A 74 0.51 13.26 -15.09
C THR A 74 -0.39 14.35 -14.47
N VAL A 75 -1.11 15.11 -15.30
CA VAL A 75 -2.15 16.06 -14.84
C VAL A 75 -3.27 15.36 -14.04
N LEU A 76 -3.44 14.05 -14.21
CA LEU A 76 -4.41 13.26 -13.45
C LEU A 76 -3.83 12.68 -12.14
N ASP A 77 -2.53 12.82 -11.88
CA ASP A 77 -1.88 12.29 -10.68
C ASP A 77 -2.55 12.74 -9.37
N PRO A 78 -3.01 14.00 -9.21
CA PRO A 78 -3.74 14.40 -8.01
C PRO A 78 -5.06 13.64 -7.83
N ALA A 79 -5.77 13.34 -8.93
CA ALA A 79 -7.00 12.56 -8.90
C ALA A 79 -6.71 11.10 -8.56
N VAL A 80 -5.66 10.52 -9.14
CA VAL A 80 -5.18 9.16 -8.82
C VAL A 80 -4.83 9.06 -7.34
N ALA A 81 -4.06 10.01 -6.81
CA ALA A 81 -3.69 10.06 -5.40
C ALA A 81 -4.92 10.19 -4.49
N ARG A 82 -5.94 10.95 -4.90
CA ARG A 82 -7.19 11.08 -4.13
C ARG A 82 -7.98 9.77 -4.10
N VAL A 83 -8.13 9.12 -5.26
CA VAL A 83 -8.83 7.84 -5.37
C VAL A 83 -8.08 6.75 -4.59
N GLY A 84 -6.75 6.68 -4.73
CA GLY A 84 -5.88 5.78 -3.97
C GLY A 84 -6.11 5.93 -2.47
N ARG A 85 -6.03 7.15 -1.93
CA ARG A 85 -6.29 7.39 -0.49
C ARG A 85 -7.66 6.90 -0.03
N ILE A 86 -8.71 7.03 -0.84
CA ILE A 86 -10.05 6.55 -0.49
C ILE A 86 -10.12 5.03 -0.51
N VAL A 87 -9.57 4.38 -1.55
CA VAL A 87 -9.61 2.92 -1.70
C VAL A 87 -8.76 2.26 -0.60
N PHE A 88 -7.51 2.67 -0.43
CA PHE A 88 -6.62 2.10 0.57
C PHE A 88 -7.03 2.46 1.99
N GLY A 89 -7.57 3.66 2.22
CA GLY A 89 -8.18 4.00 3.52
C GLY A 89 -9.27 3.00 3.91
N ARG A 90 -10.18 2.67 2.99
CA ARG A 90 -11.23 1.66 3.25
C ARG A 90 -10.69 0.25 3.47
N VAL A 91 -9.60 -0.11 2.81
CA VAL A 91 -8.96 -1.42 3.01
C VAL A 91 -8.31 -1.48 4.39
N LEU A 92 -7.55 -0.45 4.77
CA LEU A 92 -6.94 -0.34 6.10
C LEU A 92 -8.00 -0.34 7.20
N ASP A 93 -9.10 0.42 7.02
CA ASP A 93 -10.22 0.43 7.95
C ASP A 93 -10.86 -0.95 8.14
N ARG A 94 -10.79 -1.84 7.14
CA ARG A 94 -11.30 -3.21 7.26
C ARG A 94 -10.28 -4.16 7.88
N LEU A 95 -8.99 -3.95 7.65
CA LEU A 95 -7.91 -4.80 8.18
C LEU A 95 -7.57 -4.49 9.64
N LEU A 96 -7.80 -3.24 10.07
CA LEU A 96 -7.45 -2.75 11.40
C LEU A 96 -8.64 -2.67 12.37
N ARG A 97 -9.82 -3.14 11.94
CA ARG A 97 -10.97 -3.41 12.80
C ARG A 97 -10.87 -4.82 13.37
#